data_AF-A0A534F174-F1
#
_entry.id   AF-A0A534F174-F1
#
_cell.length_a   1.000
_cell.length_b   1.000
_cell.length_c   1.000
_cell.angle_alpha   90.00
_cell.angle_beta   90.00
_cell.angle_gamma   90.00
#
_symmetry.space_group_name_H-M   'P 1'
#
loop_
_entity.id
_entity.type
_entity.pdbx_description
1 polymer ?
#
loop_
_entity_poly.entity_id
_entity_poly.type
_entity_poly.pdbx_seq_one_letter_code
_entity_poly.pdbx_strand_id
1 'polypeptide(L)'
;MKRGVWIALFAVVAFAAILLARMPAAWVIPAGGSARGACASVDGTLWSGVCSGLRVQGTPVGDFSWELYPMRLLYGRLAGHVAATRAANTASADVELGLGQRATLRHVKADLALDPAL
;
A
#
# COMPACT_ATOMS: atom_id res chain seq x y z
N MET A 1 21.12 -2.02 -36.95
CA MET A 1 19.84 -1.36 -36.58
C MET A 1 19.04 -2.14 -35.54
N LYS A 2 18.69 -3.42 -35.75
CA LYS A 2 17.88 -4.23 -34.81
C LYS A 2 18.42 -4.32 -33.36
N ARG A 3 19.75 -4.41 -33.18
CA ARG A 3 20.39 -4.46 -31.86
C ARG A 3 20.20 -3.18 -31.04
N GLY A 4 20.26 -2.01 -31.68
CA GLY A 4 20.06 -0.72 -31.00
C GLY A 4 18.63 -0.54 -30.50
N VAL A 5 17.64 -0.95 -31.31
CA VAL A 5 16.22 -0.94 -30.90
C VAL A 5 15.97 -1.88 -29.72
N TRP A 6 16.58 -3.06 -29.71
CA TRP A 6 16.42 -4.01 -28.61
C TRP A 6 17.05 -3.49 -27.30
N ILE A 7 18.23 -2.86 -27.38
CA ILE A 7 18.87 -2.20 -26.23
C ILE A 7 18.01 -1.05 -25.72
N ALA A 8 17.48 -0.21 -26.61
CA ALA A 8 16.61 0.90 -26.23
C ALA A 8 15.31 0.40 -25.55
N LEU A 9 14.69 -0.65 -26.10
CA LEU A 9 13.52 -1.29 -25.49
C LEU A 9 13.85 -1.81 -24.09
N PHE A 10 14.98 -2.50 -23.93
CA PHE A 10 15.41 -3.03 -22.65
C PHE A 10 15.67 -1.91 -21.63
N ALA A 11 16.29 -0.81 -22.07
CA ALA A 11 16.52 0.37 -21.24
C ALA A 11 15.21 1.03 -20.79
N VAL A 12 14.22 1.16 -21.68
CA VAL A 12 12.89 1.71 -21.36
C VAL A 12 12.17 0.83 -20.34
N VAL A 13 12.17 -0.50 -20.55
CA VAL A 13 11.54 -1.45 -19.64
C VAL A 13 12.22 -1.42 -18.27
N ALA A 14 13.56 -1.42 -18.23
CA ALA A 14 14.32 -1.34 -16.99
C ALA A 14 14.05 -0.03 -16.24
N PHE A 15 14.02 1.10 -16.96
CA PHE A 15 13.71 2.41 -16.41
C PHE A 15 12.29 2.44 -15.81
N ALA A 16 11.30 1.93 -16.53
CA ALA A 16 9.92 1.83 -16.05
C ALA A 16 9.81 0.94 -14.80
N ALA A 17 10.50 -0.20 -14.79
CA ALA A 17 10.52 -1.10 -13.64
C ALA A 17 11.13 -0.43 -12.39
N ILE A 18 12.22 0.32 -12.55
CA ILE A 18 12.85 1.07 -11.46
C ILE A 18 11.94 2.18 -10.96
N LEU A 19 11.30 2.92 -11.87
CA LEU A 19 10.32 3.95 -11.51
C LEU A 19 9.18 3.38 -10.67
N LEU A 20 8.59 2.26 -11.10
CA LEU A 20 7.54 1.57 -10.35
C LEU A 20 8.06 1.06 -9.00
N ALA A 21 9.28 0.53 -8.94
CA ALA A 21 9.89 0.04 -7.72
C ALA A 21 10.19 1.15 -6.69
N ARG A 22 10.50 2.37 -7.14
CA ARG A 22 10.90 3.50 -6.29
C ARG A 22 9.85 4.60 -6.19
N MET A 23 8.65 4.37 -6.71
CA MET A 23 7.61 5.39 -6.79
C MET A 23 7.21 5.89 -5.40
N PRO A 24 7.30 7.20 -5.12
CA PRO A 24 6.81 7.77 -3.87
C PRO A 24 5.30 7.58 -3.74
N ALA A 25 4.82 7.21 -2.55
CA ALA A 25 3.39 7.02 -2.30
C ALA A 25 2.58 8.30 -2.53
N ALA A 26 3.18 9.46 -2.23
CA ALA A 26 2.59 10.78 -2.39
C ALA A 26 2.18 11.12 -3.83
N TRP A 27 2.73 10.43 -4.84
CA TRP A 27 2.34 10.63 -6.24
C TRP A 27 1.01 9.94 -6.60
N VAL A 28 0.68 8.86 -5.89
CA VAL A 28 -0.51 8.04 -6.15
C VAL A 28 -1.62 8.36 -5.17
N ILE A 29 -1.26 8.60 -3.91
CA ILE A 29 -2.19 8.94 -2.85
C ILE A 29 -2.10 10.45 -2.63
N PRO A 30 -3.04 11.26 -3.19
CA PRO A 30 -3.00 12.69 -2.98
C PRO A 30 -3.13 13.00 -1.49
N ALA A 31 -2.14 13.72 -0.96
CA ALA A 31 -2.25 14.40 0.32
C ALA A 31 -3.29 15.52 0.15
N GLY A 32 -4.54 15.22 0.51
CA GLY A 32 -5.68 16.13 0.33
C GLY A 32 -6.84 15.52 -0.44
N GLY A 33 -7.80 14.97 0.31
CA GLY A 33 -9.23 15.01 -0.03
C GLY A 33 -9.67 14.41 -1.36
N SER A 34 -9.68 13.08 -1.47
CA SER A 34 -10.74 12.44 -2.27
C SER A 34 -11.98 12.28 -1.38
N ALA A 35 -13.19 12.39 -1.93
CA ALA A 35 -14.46 12.33 -1.18
C ALA A 35 -14.67 11.06 -0.32
N ARG A 36 -13.78 10.06 -0.43
CA ARG A 36 -13.83 8.79 0.30
C ARG A 36 -12.71 8.62 1.33
N GLY A 37 -11.62 9.40 1.27
CA GLY A 37 -10.48 9.23 2.16
C GLY A 37 -9.40 10.27 1.94
N ALA A 38 -8.85 10.80 3.03
CA ALA A 38 -7.74 11.74 3.03
C ALA A 38 -6.73 11.38 4.13
N CYS A 39 -5.45 11.35 3.78
CA CYS A 39 -4.35 11.30 4.72
C CYS A 39 -3.91 12.72 5.06
N ALA A 40 -3.50 12.97 6.31
CA ALA A 40 -2.87 14.24 6.69
C ALA A 40 -1.45 14.34 6.12
N SER A 41 -0.72 13.24 6.15
CA SER A 41 0.58 13.09 5.49
C SER A 41 0.74 11.65 4.98
N VAL A 42 1.51 11.51 3.90
CA VAL A 42 1.83 10.23 3.27
C VAL A 42 3.34 10.16 3.12
N ASP A 43 3.96 9.22 3.80
CA ASP A 43 5.40 9.01 3.79
C ASP A 43 5.75 7.64 3.20
N GLY A 44 6.89 7.57 2.52
CA GLY A 44 7.43 6.35 1.94
C GLY A 44 7.09 6.16 0.45
N THR A 45 7.04 4.89 0.04
CA THR A 45 6.88 4.45 -1.34
C THR A 45 5.54 3.77 -1.57
N LEU A 46 5.20 3.56 -2.84
CA LEU A 46 4.05 2.77 -3.23
C LEU A 46 4.03 1.38 -2.57
N TRP A 47 5.20 0.81 -2.28
CA TRP A 47 5.33 -0.52 -1.69
C TRP A 47 5.30 -0.48 -0.17
N SER A 48 6.10 0.38 0.44
CA SER A 48 6.16 0.51 1.89
C SER A 48 5.99 1.97 2.28
N GLY A 49 4.93 2.25 3.04
CA GLY A 49 4.59 3.62 3.41
C GLY A 49 3.60 3.69 4.56
N VAL A 50 3.43 4.92 5.04
CA VAL A 50 2.49 5.24 6.11
C VAL A 50 1.66 6.46 5.71
N CYS A 51 0.36 6.35 5.93
CA CYS A 51 -0.64 7.41 5.82
C CYS A 51 -1.03 7.77 7.25
N SER A 52 -0.53 8.90 7.73
CA SER A 52 -0.86 9.38 9.06
C SER A 52 -2.11 10.27 9.01
N GLY A 53 -2.92 10.17 10.06
CA GLY A 53 -4.16 10.94 10.20
C GLY A 53 -5.20 10.65 9.11
N LEU A 54 -5.38 9.37 8.74
CA LEU A 54 -6.41 8.93 7.79
C LEU A 54 -7.80 9.35 8.28
N ARG A 55 -8.51 10.08 7.43
CA ARG A 55 -9.91 10.50 7.62
C ARG A 55 -10.76 9.94 6.50
N VAL A 56 -11.78 9.17 6.86
CA VAL A 56 -12.77 8.60 5.94
C VAL A 56 -14.11 9.27 6.22
N GLN A 57 -14.68 9.98 5.24
CA GLN A 57 -15.92 10.75 5.39
C GLN A 57 -15.93 11.66 6.64
N GLY A 58 -14.80 12.30 6.95
CA GLY A 58 -14.63 13.16 8.12
C GLY A 58 -14.41 12.44 9.45
N THR A 59 -14.52 11.11 9.50
CA THR A 59 -14.22 10.32 10.70
C THR A 59 -12.73 9.99 10.77
N PRO A 60 -12.03 10.34 11.86
CA PRO A 60 -10.62 9.98 12.03
C PRO A 60 -10.50 8.48 12.30
N VAL A 61 -9.89 7.77 11.36
CA VAL A 61 -9.63 6.33 11.43
C VAL A 61 -8.30 6.05 12.13
N GLY A 62 -7.32 6.96 12.04
CA GLY A 62 -6.01 6.82 12.68
C GLY A 62 -4.88 6.75 11.64
N ASP A 63 -3.78 6.11 12.00
CA ASP A 63 -2.63 5.93 11.13
C ASP A 63 -2.73 4.58 10.41
N PHE A 64 -2.46 4.57 9.11
CA PHE A 64 -2.52 3.40 8.26
C PHE A 64 -1.17 3.17 7.61
N SER A 65 -0.53 2.04 7.88
CA SER A 65 0.73 1.62 7.27
C SER A 65 0.52 0.42 6.36
N TRP A 66 1.27 0.36 5.26
CA TRP A 66 1.28 -0.78 4.35
C TRP A 66 2.71 -1.16 3.99
N GLU A 67 2.89 -2.44 3.74
CA GLU A 67 4.13 -3.03 3.26
C GLU A 67 3.80 -4.14 2.25
N LEU A 68 3.91 -3.80 0.97
CA LEU A 68 3.71 -4.68 -0.17
C LEU A 68 5.03 -5.33 -0.57
N TYR A 69 4.95 -6.56 -1.07
CA TYR A 69 6.09 -7.36 -1.51
C TYR A 69 6.19 -7.40 -3.05
N PRO A 70 6.88 -6.43 -3.70
CA PRO A 70 6.93 -6.33 -5.16
C PRO A 70 7.54 -7.55 -5.84
N MET A 71 8.41 -8.30 -5.15
CA MET A 71 9.01 -9.53 -5.70
C MET A 71 7.94 -10.60 -6.01
N ARG A 72 6.83 -10.60 -5.29
CA ARG A 72 5.73 -11.56 -5.55
C ARG A 72 5.03 -11.27 -6.87
N LEU A 73 5.10 -10.04 -7.38
CA LEU A 73 4.48 -9.66 -8.67
C LEU A 73 5.10 -10.44 -9.83
N LEU A 74 6.39 -10.81 -9.73
CA LEU A 74 7.07 -11.67 -10.71
C LEU A 74 6.43 -13.07 -10.81
N TYR A 75 5.80 -13.53 -9.72
CA TYR A 75 5.05 -14.79 -9.67
C TYR A 75 3.55 -14.59 -9.93
N GLY A 76 3.14 -13.39 -10.36
CA GLY A 76 1.73 -13.08 -10.61
C GLY A 76 0.89 -12.95 -9.34
N ARG A 77 1.51 -12.56 -8.22
CA ARG A 77 0.82 -12.36 -6.94
C ARG A 77 1.23 -11.03 -6.33
N LEU A 78 0.29 -10.19 -5.95
CA LEU A 78 0.56 -9.04 -5.11
C LEU A 78 0.25 -9.43 -3.67
N ALA A 79 1.25 -9.49 -2.81
CA ALA A 79 1.02 -9.72 -1.38
C ALA A 79 1.57 -8.56 -0.57
N GLY A 80 1.02 -8.32 0.60
CA GLY A 80 1.53 -7.34 1.53
C GLY A 80 0.87 -7.43 2.89
N HIS A 81 1.51 -6.77 3.84
CA HIS A 81 1.01 -6.54 5.18
C HIS A 81 0.39 -5.15 5.25
N VAL A 82 -0.78 -5.04 5.89
CA VAL A 82 -1.40 -3.75 6.19
C VAL A 82 -1.70 -3.69 7.67
N ALA A 83 -1.45 -2.53 8.26
CA ALA A 83 -1.77 -2.27 9.66
C ALA A 83 -2.42 -0.90 9.82
N ALA A 84 -3.40 -0.81 10.69
CA ALA A 84 -4.10 0.39 11.07
C ALA A 84 -4.02 0.55 12.60
N THR A 85 -3.62 1.72 13.06
CA THR A 85 -3.50 2.03 14.49
C THR A 85 -4.33 3.27 14.81
N ARG A 86 -5.20 3.16 15.81
CA ARG A 86 -6.07 4.24 16.29
C ARG A 86 -6.04 4.28 17.80
N ALA A 87 -5.29 5.21 18.38
CA ALA A 87 -5.10 5.32 19.82
C ALA A 87 -4.64 3.96 20.42
N ALA A 88 -5.46 3.31 21.25
CA ALA A 88 -5.16 2.01 21.84
C ALA A 88 -5.58 0.80 20.98
N ASN A 89 -6.23 1.03 19.83
CA ASN A 89 -6.71 -0.04 18.97
C ASN A 89 -5.73 -0.26 17.82
N THR A 90 -5.35 -1.52 17.58
CA THR A 90 -4.53 -1.89 16.43
C THR A 90 -5.22 -2.98 15.62
N ALA A 91 -5.11 -2.88 14.31
CA ALA A 91 -5.60 -3.89 13.38
C ALA A 91 -4.50 -4.19 12.38
N SER A 92 -4.18 -5.46 12.16
CA SER A 92 -3.20 -5.90 11.16
C SER A 92 -3.77 -7.04 10.34
N ALA A 93 -3.41 -7.09 9.06
CA ALA A 93 -3.86 -8.12 8.14
C ALA A 93 -2.85 -8.34 7.03
N ASP A 94 -2.69 -9.59 6.60
CA ASP A 94 -1.98 -9.92 5.38
C ASP A 94 -2.97 -10.04 4.23
N VAL A 95 -2.69 -9.36 3.12
CA VAL A 95 -3.51 -9.37 1.91
C VAL A 95 -2.70 -9.98 0.78
N GLU A 96 -3.26 -10.95 0.07
CA GLU A 96 -2.67 -11.54 -1.14
C GLU A 96 -3.70 -11.54 -2.27
N LEU A 97 -3.29 -11.01 -3.43
CA LEU A 97 -4.08 -10.86 -4.65
C LEU A 97 -3.36 -11.62 -5.78
N GLY A 98 -3.97 -12.69 -6.29
CA GLY A 98 -3.43 -13.47 -7.42
C GLY A 98 -4.03 -13.08 -8.77
N LEU A 99 -3.32 -13.39 -9.86
CA LEU A 99 -3.78 -13.20 -11.27
C LEU A 99 -5.18 -13.76 -11.56
N GLY A 100 -5.65 -14.76 -10.81
CA GLY A 100 -6.97 -15.36 -10.96
C GLY A 100 -8.11 -14.59 -10.26
N GLN A 101 -7.96 -13.29 -10.01
CA GLN A 101 -8.92 -12.45 -9.24
C GLN A 101 -9.22 -12.98 -7.83
N ARG A 102 -8.35 -13.86 -7.31
CA ARG A 102 -8.49 -14.38 -5.95
C ARG A 102 -7.78 -13.43 -5.00
N ALA A 103 -8.57 -12.72 -4.20
CA ALA A 103 -8.12 -12.03 -3.01
C ALA A 103 -8.23 -12.99 -1.83
N THR A 104 -7.12 -13.19 -1.11
CA THR A 104 -7.10 -13.92 0.16
C THR A 104 -6.59 -12.98 1.23
N LEU A 105 -7.35 -12.87 2.31
CA LEU A 105 -6.88 -12.23 3.54
C LEU A 105 -6.42 -13.33 4.51
N ARG A 106 -5.28 -13.10 5.16
CA ARG A 106 -4.68 -14.01 6.14
C ARG A 106 -4.25 -13.22 7.37
N HIS A 107 -4.13 -13.93 8.49
CA HIS A 107 -3.63 -13.38 9.77
C HIS A 107 -4.28 -12.05 10.18
N VAL A 108 -5.59 -11.94 9.99
CA VAL A 108 -6.34 -10.77 10.46
C VAL A 108 -6.31 -10.78 11.99
N LYS A 109 -5.67 -9.78 12.58
CA LYS A 109 -5.62 -9.56 14.03
C LYS A 109 -6.17 -8.17 14.32
N ALA A 110 -7.05 -8.08 15.30
CA ALA A 110 -7.60 -6.82 15.77
C ALA A 110 -7.53 -6.83 17.29
N ASP A 111 -6.67 -5.98 17.83
CA ASP A 111 -6.56 -5.72 19.25
C ASP A 111 -7.35 -4.45 19.53
N LEU A 112 -8.55 -4.64 20.08
CA LEU A 112 -9.45 -3.55 20.46
C LEU A 112 -9.34 -3.41 21.98
N ALA A 113 -8.95 -2.22 22.44
CA ALA A 113 -9.06 -1.91 23.86
C ALA A 113 -10.54 -1.92 24.22
N LEU A 114 -10.97 -2.95 24.94
CA LEU A 114 -12.29 -3.01 25.56
C LEU A 114 -12.28 -1.94 26.66
N ASP A 115 -12.97 -0.83 26.41
CA ASP A 115 -13.23 0.18 27.43
C ASP A 115 -14.00 -0.51 28.58
N PRO A 116 -13.43 -0.59 29.80
CA PRO A 116 -14.08 -1.27 30.92
C PRO A 116 -15.25 -0.48 31.53
N ALA A 117 -15.73 0.59 30.89
CA ALA A 117 -16.77 1.47 31.42
C ALA A 117 -18.20 1.20 30.89
N LEU A 118 -18.59 -0.06 30.69
CA LEU A 118 -19.97 -0.48 30.42
C LEU A 118 -20.65 -1.06 31.66
#